data_AF-A0A2W4KVQ1-F1
#
_entry.id   AF-A0A2W4KVQ1-F1
#
_cell.length_a   1.000
_cell.length_b   1.000
_cell.length_c   1.000
_cell.angle_alpha   90.00
_cell.angle_beta   90.00
_cell.angle_gamma   90.00
#
_symmetry.space_group_name_H-M   'P 1'
#
loop_
_entity.id
_entity.type
_entity.pdbx_description
1 polymer ?
#
loop_
_entity_poly.entity_id
_entity_poly.type
_entity_poly.pdbx_seq_one_letter_code
_entity_poly.pdbx_strand_id
1 'polypeptide(L)'
;MGRALRRQGHFGKRRCAIALFAAACGTPAPPADQAAIGGTEGAGSGGASGHAGVSGSGGKSGIGTQGGAAPSGGTSPAGGDASTTGGIDASGGSNAGGTSGAGGSTPGALGGAGAGGAGNASGAGGAGVTPQGGSGGTQGGAGGVAGGGAAAGEGGDAALEPIADVIPITRVWSGHPVKFALVTRDEWQFAAFYDRDRKLTVAARTLDRREWDFVNLPTTLGWDSHNYVAMALDENGFLHVSGNMHNVPLIYFRSTKPFDVQSFERVTSMVGRNEQSCTYPEFFHGPDGSLIFAYRDGGSGNGNHIFNVYDGAARRWERLLDTPLTDGEGARNAYPVGPVQGPDGYWHLVWVWRDTPDAATNHDLSYARTRDLVNWESGAGRPLTLPIRLADGDIVDPVPVRGGMINNNTKVGFDSKNRPVIVYHKYDARGATQLYNARLEDGRWVVHQTSNWDYRWDFGGQGTLVFEIEVEGVRVQPDGTLSQRWYHARYGGWGAFRLDETTLEAVETIEPPQPYPRELDTPVSGTPGMIVRWQADSG
;
A
#
# COMPACT_ATOMS: atom_id res chain seq x y z
N MET A 1 -7.82 13.53 -19.93
CA MET A 1 -9.29 13.48 -20.15
C MET A 1 -9.65 12.02 -20.07
N GLY A 2 -10.34 11.58 -19.01
CA GLY A 2 -10.63 10.17 -18.82
C GLY A 2 -11.37 9.59 -20.03
N ARG A 3 -11.00 8.38 -20.44
CA ARG A 3 -11.68 7.60 -21.47
C ARG A 3 -11.86 6.17 -20.96
N ALA A 4 -12.70 5.42 -21.63
CA ALA A 4 -13.00 4.02 -21.41
C ALA A 4 -12.74 3.24 -22.68
N LEU A 5 -12.12 2.06 -22.58
CA LEU A 5 -12.05 1.11 -23.68
C LEU A 5 -13.02 -0.04 -23.44
N ARG A 6 -13.49 -0.60 -24.54
CA ARG A 6 -14.21 -1.87 -24.57
C ARG A 6 -13.48 -2.82 -25.51
N ARG A 7 -13.39 -4.10 -25.15
CA ARG A 7 -12.90 -5.17 -26.04
C ARG A 7 -14.08 -5.91 -26.66
N GLN A 8 -13.82 -6.63 -27.74
CA GLN A 8 -14.68 -7.76 -28.08
C GLN A 8 -14.33 -8.95 -27.19
N GLY A 9 -15.11 -10.01 -27.29
CA GLY A 9 -14.89 -11.22 -26.52
C GLY A 9 -15.75 -12.35 -27.06
N HIS A 10 -15.09 -13.38 -27.58
CA HIS A 10 -15.73 -14.66 -27.82
C HIS A 10 -16.13 -15.28 -26.46
N PHE A 11 -17.22 -16.07 -26.44
CA PHE A 11 -17.83 -16.64 -25.22
C PHE A 11 -18.43 -15.64 -24.20
N GLY A 12 -19.23 -14.69 -24.68
CA GLY A 12 -20.40 -14.16 -23.96
C GLY A 12 -20.17 -13.18 -22.80
N LYS A 13 -19.04 -13.23 -22.10
CA LYS A 13 -18.69 -12.30 -21.02
C LYS A 13 -17.94 -11.08 -21.58
N ARG A 14 -18.56 -9.90 -21.50
CA ARG A 14 -18.04 -8.63 -22.06
C ARG A 14 -16.94 -8.05 -21.18
N ARG A 15 -15.65 -8.31 -21.48
CA ARG A 15 -14.53 -7.66 -20.78
C ARG A 15 -14.36 -6.20 -21.23
N CYS A 16 -14.71 -5.25 -20.36
CA CYS A 16 -14.30 -3.86 -20.48
C CYS A 16 -12.89 -3.65 -19.90
N ALA A 17 -12.26 -2.51 -20.21
CA ALA A 17 -10.96 -2.12 -19.66
C ALA A 17 -10.75 -0.61 -19.84
N ILE A 18 -10.84 0.19 -18.78
CA ILE A 18 -10.88 1.66 -18.94
C ILE A 18 -9.47 2.29 -18.87
N ALA A 19 -9.02 2.80 -20.02
CA ALA A 19 -7.89 3.71 -20.14
C ALA A 19 -8.20 5.08 -19.52
N LEU A 20 -8.25 5.19 -18.18
CA LEU A 20 -8.70 6.40 -17.51
C LEU A 20 -7.60 7.49 -17.49
N PHE A 21 -7.27 8.04 -18.67
CA PHE A 21 -6.20 9.02 -18.95
C PHE A 21 -6.16 10.21 -17.97
N ALA A 22 -5.52 9.99 -16.83
CA ALA A 22 -5.19 11.01 -15.85
C ALA A 22 -3.95 11.76 -16.32
N ALA A 23 -4.24 12.94 -16.87
CA ALA A 23 -3.61 14.17 -16.42
C ALA A 23 -2.42 14.04 -15.44
N ALA A 24 -1.18 14.37 -15.81
CA ALA A 24 -0.09 14.55 -14.84
C ALA A 24 0.89 15.60 -15.37
N CYS A 25 1.08 16.71 -14.67
CA CYS A 25 1.92 17.81 -15.13
C CYS A 25 3.27 17.88 -14.39
N GLY A 26 4.31 18.38 -15.07
CA GLY A 26 5.51 18.88 -14.41
C GLY A 26 5.20 20.08 -13.49
N THR A 27 6.15 20.43 -12.62
CA THR A 27 5.98 21.37 -11.50
C THR A 27 5.53 22.78 -11.89
N PRO A 28 4.45 23.29 -11.28
CA PRO A 28 4.45 24.55 -10.57
C PRO A 28 4.77 24.31 -9.08
N ALA A 29 5.51 25.21 -8.44
CA ALA A 29 5.64 25.18 -6.99
C ALA A 29 4.29 25.52 -6.32
N PRO A 30 3.93 24.92 -5.17
CA PRO A 30 2.75 25.34 -4.43
C PRO A 30 2.92 26.79 -3.93
N PRO A 31 1.83 27.57 -3.82
CA PRO A 31 1.88 28.85 -3.09
C PRO A 31 2.31 28.59 -1.64
N ALA A 32 3.17 29.45 -1.10
CA ALA A 32 3.88 29.17 0.16
C ALA A 32 2.96 28.97 1.39
N ASP A 33 1.77 29.60 1.39
CA ASP A 33 0.83 29.57 2.51
C ASP A 33 -0.14 28.37 2.49
N GLN A 34 0.41 27.16 2.67
CA GLN A 34 -0.34 26.03 3.26
C GLN A 34 0.49 24.82 3.75
N ALA A 35 1.82 24.83 3.59
CA ALA A 35 2.67 23.68 3.91
C ALA A 35 3.15 23.61 5.38
N ALA A 36 2.26 23.84 6.37
CA ALA A 36 2.61 23.72 7.79
C ALA A 36 1.39 23.51 8.73
N ILE A 37 0.94 22.26 8.90
CA ILE A 37 0.27 21.80 10.13
C ILE A 37 0.90 20.46 10.55
N GLY A 38 2.16 20.51 10.98
CA GLY A 38 2.77 19.45 11.77
C GLY A 38 2.48 19.70 13.25
N GLY A 39 1.84 18.76 13.94
CA GLY A 39 1.56 18.88 15.36
C GLY A 39 2.84 18.87 16.19
N THR A 40 3.06 19.90 17.01
CA THR A 40 4.21 20.00 17.92
C THR A 40 3.87 19.38 19.27
N GLU A 41 4.28 18.14 19.52
CA GLU A 41 4.36 17.59 20.87
C GLU A 41 5.76 17.80 21.47
N GLY A 42 5.81 18.27 22.72
CA GLY A 42 7.05 18.74 23.34
C GLY A 42 7.82 17.62 24.04
N ALA A 43 9.02 17.31 23.54
CA ALA A 43 9.98 16.46 24.24
C ALA A 43 10.54 17.20 25.48
N GLY A 44 9.93 16.97 26.65
CA GLY A 44 10.42 17.49 27.91
C GLY A 44 11.67 16.75 28.39
N SER A 45 12.81 17.44 28.50
CA SER A 45 14.01 16.94 29.17
C SER A 45 14.56 17.98 30.15
N GLY A 46 14.98 17.52 31.33
CA GLY A 46 15.52 18.38 32.39
C GLY A 46 17.04 18.50 32.32
N GLY A 47 17.57 19.70 32.57
CA GLY A 47 19.00 19.99 32.70
C GLY A 47 19.18 21.27 33.51
N ALA A 48 20.21 21.35 34.37
CA ALA A 48 20.29 22.35 35.44
C ALA A 48 21.44 23.36 35.29
N SER A 49 21.38 24.41 36.13
CA SER A 49 22.34 25.53 36.30
C SER A 49 22.36 26.60 35.18
N GLY A 50 22.56 27.89 35.49
CA GLY A 50 22.57 28.53 36.81
C GLY A 50 22.92 30.03 36.81
N HIS A 51 22.96 30.62 38.01
CA HIS A 51 23.50 31.96 38.37
C HIS A 51 22.76 33.24 37.90
N ALA A 52 21.99 33.79 38.85
CA ALA A 52 22.14 35.13 39.43
C ALA A 52 22.19 36.41 38.56
N GLY A 53 21.23 37.30 38.79
CA GLY A 53 21.29 38.74 38.50
C GLY A 53 20.23 39.50 39.32
N VAL A 54 20.63 40.42 40.21
CA VAL A 54 19.74 41.06 41.21
C VAL A 54 19.67 42.58 41.05
N SER A 55 18.48 43.10 40.80
CA SER A 55 17.98 44.45 41.17
C SER A 55 16.47 44.55 40.83
N GLY A 56 15.64 45.39 41.47
CA GLY A 56 15.83 46.15 42.71
C GLY A 56 14.77 47.27 42.89
N SER A 57 14.11 47.34 44.06
CA SER A 57 13.05 48.31 44.47
C SER A 57 11.70 48.24 43.71
N GLY A 58 10.55 48.68 44.25
CA GLY A 58 10.24 49.16 45.61
C GLY A 58 8.79 49.71 45.78
N GLY A 59 8.29 49.79 47.03
CA GLY A 59 6.90 50.23 47.40
C GLY A 59 5.99 49.05 47.77
N LYS A 60 5.27 48.97 48.92
CA LYS A 60 4.35 49.89 49.65
C LYS A 60 3.08 50.26 48.85
N SER A 61 1.84 50.21 49.36
CA SER A 61 1.18 49.63 50.56
C SER A 61 -0.34 49.98 50.51
N GLY A 62 -1.32 49.33 51.16
CA GLY A 62 -1.38 48.14 52.04
C GLY A 62 -2.56 48.24 53.05
N ILE A 63 -3.03 47.10 53.62
CA ILE A 63 -4.14 46.96 54.64
C ILE A 63 -5.57 47.15 54.07
N GLY A 64 -6.60 46.35 54.39
CA GLY A 64 -6.67 45.05 55.13
C GLY A 64 -8.12 44.66 55.58
N THR A 65 -8.27 43.47 56.21
CA THR A 65 -9.46 42.94 56.98
C THR A 65 -10.76 42.64 56.19
N GLN A 66 -11.69 41.72 56.56
CA GLN A 66 -11.83 40.77 57.71
C GLN A 66 -12.87 39.63 57.41
N GLY A 67 -12.72 38.43 58.01
CA GLY A 67 -13.79 37.42 58.30
C GLY A 67 -14.56 36.73 57.14
N GLY A 68 -15.27 35.59 57.32
CA GLY A 68 -15.27 34.63 58.44
C GLY A 68 -16.51 33.68 58.55
N ALA A 69 -16.31 32.37 58.36
CA ALA A 69 -17.19 31.22 58.76
C ALA A 69 -18.55 30.95 58.05
N ALA A 70 -19.08 29.72 58.27
CA ALA A 70 -20.35 29.11 57.79
C ALA A 70 -21.19 28.64 59.04
N PRO A 71 -22.12 27.62 59.09
CA PRO A 71 -22.58 26.58 58.12
C PRO A 71 -24.11 26.17 58.18
N SER A 72 -24.46 24.96 57.65
CA SER A 72 -25.70 24.12 57.83
C SER A 72 -27.02 24.56 57.14
N GLY A 73 -28.02 23.70 56.84
CA GLY A 73 -28.21 22.22 56.93
C GLY A 73 -29.73 21.86 57.06
N GLY A 74 -30.32 20.68 56.77
CA GLY A 74 -29.89 19.38 56.17
C GLY A 74 -30.76 19.00 54.95
N THR A 75 -31.51 17.88 54.80
CA THR A 75 -31.81 16.63 55.57
C THR A 75 -32.39 15.53 54.62
N SER A 76 -32.68 14.29 55.11
CA SER A 76 -33.29 13.14 54.37
C SER A 76 -34.37 12.40 55.19
N PRO A 77 -35.06 11.36 54.66
CA PRO A 77 -34.82 9.93 55.00
C PRO A 77 -35.18 8.92 53.86
N ALA A 78 -35.31 7.58 54.02
CA ALA A 78 -34.40 6.52 54.53
C ALA A 78 -35.00 5.09 54.27
N GLY A 79 -34.16 4.03 54.24
CA GLY A 79 -34.53 2.59 54.15
C GLY A 79 -34.65 2.00 52.72
N GLY A 80 -34.36 0.71 52.43
CA GLY A 80 -33.81 -0.40 53.23
C GLY A 80 -34.15 -1.79 52.59
N ASP A 81 -33.52 -2.94 52.89
CA ASP A 81 -32.26 -3.27 53.60
C ASP A 81 -31.83 -4.76 53.37
N ALA A 82 -30.52 -5.05 53.40
CA ALA A 82 -29.85 -6.37 53.61
C ALA A 82 -30.01 -7.50 52.53
N SER A 83 -29.21 -8.60 52.48
CA SER A 83 -28.17 -9.15 53.38
C SER A 83 -27.12 -10.09 52.71
N THR A 84 -25.86 -10.10 53.20
CA THR A 84 -24.90 -11.23 53.51
C THR A 84 -25.03 -12.64 52.86
N THR A 85 -24.03 -13.52 52.67
CA THR A 85 -22.57 -13.71 53.03
C THR A 85 -22.03 -14.85 52.11
N GLY A 86 -20.75 -15.23 51.96
CA GLY A 86 -19.49 -15.13 52.73
C GLY A 86 -18.38 -15.93 51.98
N GLY A 87 -17.26 -16.32 52.60
CA GLY A 87 -16.13 -17.03 51.93
C GLY A 87 -15.38 -18.03 52.83
N ILE A 88 -14.07 -18.24 52.57
CA ILE A 88 -13.01 -18.96 53.35
C ILE A 88 -12.36 -20.21 52.66
N ASP A 89 -11.11 -20.00 52.23
CA ASP A 89 -9.86 -20.79 52.35
C ASP A 89 -9.57 -22.21 51.76
N ALA A 90 -8.30 -22.29 51.32
CA ALA A 90 -7.26 -23.31 51.65
C ALA A 90 -6.96 -24.55 50.75
N SER A 91 -5.85 -24.39 50.01
CA SER A 91 -4.59 -25.18 50.16
C SER A 91 -4.39 -26.52 49.42
N GLY A 92 -3.10 -26.84 49.19
CA GLY A 92 -2.58 -28.11 48.66
C GLY A 92 -2.21 -28.07 47.16
N GLY A 93 -1.04 -28.54 46.71
CA GLY A 93 0.14 -28.97 47.49
C GLY A 93 1.17 -29.82 46.71
N SER A 94 2.28 -29.19 46.31
CA SER A 94 3.63 -29.79 46.17
C SER A 94 4.02 -30.73 45.00
N ASN A 95 5.33 -30.66 44.70
CA ASN A 95 6.22 -31.61 44.00
C ASN A 95 6.18 -31.77 42.46
N ALA A 96 7.30 -32.14 41.80
CA ALA A 96 8.75 -31.92 42.05
C ALA A 96 9.60 -32.47 40.88
N GLY A 97 10.79 -31.89 40.64
CA GLY A 97 11.86 -32.47 39.81
C GLY A 97 11.86 -32.06 38.32
N GLY A 98 12.95 -31.58 37.72
CA GLY A 98 14.19 -31.03 38.31
C GLY A 98 15.49 -31.82 38.07
N THR A 99 16.12 -31.62 36.91
CA THR A 99 17.58 -31.67 36.63
C THR A 99 17.79 -30.90 35.32
N SER A 100 18.62 -29.85 35.16
CA SER A 100 20.00 -29.56 35.58
C SER A 100 21.09 -30.20 34.69
N GLY A 101 21.69 -29.40 33.81
CA GLY A 101 22.89 -29.70 33.02
C GLY A 101 23.47 -28.39 32.46
N ALA A 102 24.79 -28.20 32.48
CA ALA A 102 25.43 -26.90 32.30
C ALA A 102 26.72 -26.95 31.46
N GLY A 103 27.08 -25.80 30.86
CA GLY A 103 28.29 -25.58 30.06
C GLY A 103 27.99 -24.78 28.77
N GLY A 104 28.64 -23.67 28.43
CA GLY A 104 29.59 -22.86 29.21
C GLY A 104 31.04 -22.86 28.71
N SER A 105 31.32 -22.24 27.55
CA SER A 105 32.67 -21.76 27.20
C SER A 105 32.72 -20.83 25.97
N THR A 106 33.17 -19.60 26.17
CA THR A 106 34.05 -18.82 25.28
C THR A 106 35.41 -18.71 26.00
N PRO A 107 36.59 -18.47 25.37
CA PRO A 107 36.84 -17.31 24.50
C PRO A 107 37.90 -17.40 23.38
N GLY A 108 37.97 -16.32 22.58
CA GLY A 108 39.18 -15.81 21.92
C GLY A 108 39.34 -16.08 20.42
N ALA A 109 40.28 -15.44 19.70
CA ALA A 109 40.90 -14.11 19.82
C ALA A 109 41.93 -13.91 18.68
N LEU A 110 42.19 -12.67 18.26
CA LEU A 110 43.20 -12.26 17.25
C LEU A 110 42.89 -12.75 15.80
N GLY A 111 43.32 -12.07 14.73
CA GLY A 111 43.95 -10.75 14.60
C GLY A 111 44.66 -10.60 13.25
N GLY A 112 44.80 -9.37 12.73
CA GLY A 112 45.59 -9.13 11.51
C GLY A 112 45.20 -7.86 10.76
N ALA A 113 46.14 -6.90 10.66
CA ALA A 113 46.06 -5.75 9.76
C ALA A 113 47.17 -5.84 8.71
N GLY A 114 46.93 -5.28 7.52
CA GLY A 114 47.92 -5.22 6.43
C GLY A 114 47.56 -4.10 5.46
N ALA A 115 48.54 -3.28 5.08
CA ALA A 115 48.35 -2.09 4.24
C ALA A 115 49.48 -1.93 3.21
N GLY A 116 49.18 -1.25 2.11
CA GLY A 116 50.11 -0.95 1.00
C GLY A 116 49.62 -1.52 -0.34
N GLY A 117 49.77 -0.83 -1.48
CA GLY A 117 50.40 0.48 -1.66
C GLY A 117 50.15 1.09 -3.04
N ALA A 118 50.61 2.32 -3.24
CA ALA A 118 50.28 3.22 -4.36
C ALA A 118 50.59 2.70 -5.79
N GLY A 119 49.78 3.15 -6.76
CA GLY A 119 50.01 3.10 -8.20
C GLY A 119 49.41 4.35 -8.87
N ASN A 120 50.11 4.98 -9.81
CA ASN A 120 49.98 6.43 -10.05
C ASN A 120 49.47 6.81 -11.48
N ALA A 121 48.94 8.04 -11.55
CA ALA A 121 48.97 8.98 -12.69
C ALA A 121 48.01 8.89 -13.90
N SER A 122 47.24 9.99 -14.05
CA SER A 122 47.04 10.80 -15.27
C SER A 122 46.13 10.31 -16.43
N GLY A 123 45.31 11.24 -16.95
CA GLY A 123 44.51 11.07 -18.16
C GLY A 123 43.37 12.10 -18.28
N ALA A 124 43.67 13.33 -18.70
CA ALA A 124 42.65 14.36 -18.94
C ALA A 124 42.21 14.38 -20.41
N GLY A 125 40.90 14.48 -20.68
CA GLY A 125 40.34 14.57 -22.03
C GLY A 125 38.84 14.81 -22.02
N GLY A 126 38.42 16.06 -22.16
CA GLY A 126 37.01 16.46 -22.08
C GLY A 126 36.39 16.74 -23.46
N ALA A 127 35.37 15.95 -23.81
CA ALA A 127 34.31 16.29 -24.75
C ALA A 127 33.08 15.41 -24.41
N GLY A 128 31.83 15.86 -24.50
CA GLY A 128 31.36 17.12 -25.08
C GLY A 128 30.03 16.91 -25.81
N VAL A 129 29.12 16.12 -25.25
CA VAL A 129 27.85 15.74 -25.89
C VAL A 129 26.70 15.96 -24.92
N THR A 130 25.75 16.81 -25.31
CA THR A 130 24.49 17.04 -24.61
C THR A 130 23.36 16.20 -25.22
N PRO A 131 22.69 15.34 -24.44
CA PRO A 131 21.33 14.89 -24.74
C PRO A 131 20.32 15.79 -24.02
N GLN A 132 19.17 16.05 -24.66
CA GLN A 132 18.06 16.75 -24.02
C GLN A 132 17.39 15.84 -22.98
N GLY A 133 17.12 16.38 -21.78
CA GLY A 133 16.49 15.62 -20.70
C GLY A 133 15.01 15.34 -20.96
N GLY A 134 14.70 14.13 -21.42
CA GLY A 134 13.32 13.62 -21.46
C GLY A 134 12.86 13.22 -20.05
N SER A 135 12.09 14.08 -19.39
CA SER A 135 11.60 13.87 -18.02
C SER A 135 10.40 12.91 -17.96
N GLY A 136 10.65 11.62 -18.19
CA GLY A 136 9.69 10.56 -17.90
C GLY A 136 9.50 10.39 -16.38
N GLY A 137 8.29 10.63 -15.88
CA GLY A 137 7.98 10.54 -14.44
C GLY A 137 6.68 9.79 -14.16
N THR A 138 6.78 8.52 -13.78
CA THR A 138 5.67 7.73 -13.23
C THR A 138 5.98 7.22 -11.82
N GLN A 139 4.97 6.60 -11.20
CA GLN A 139 5.01 6.07 -9.85
C GLN A 139 3.98 4.96 -9.68
N GLY A 140 4.44 3.80 -9.22
CA GLY A 140 3.84 2.99 -8.18
C GLY A 140 2.46 2.42 -8.53
N GLY A 141 2.43 1.39 -9.37
CA GLY A 141 1.29 0.49 -9.48
C GLY A 141 0.98 -0.21 -8.14
N ALA A 142 0.02 0.33 -7.38
CA ALA A 142 -0.76 -0.47 -6.43
C ALA A 142 -1.70 -1.35 -7.28
N GLY A 143 -1.74 -2.65 -6.98
CA GLY A 143 -2.44 -3.62 -7.82
C GLY A 143 -3.95 -3.45 -7.69
N GLY A 144 -4.62 -2.94 -8.74
CA GLY A 144 -6.04 -3.14 -8.88
C GLY A 144 -6.31 -4.63 -9.04
N VAL A 145 -6.91 -5.26 -8.03
CA VAL A 145 -7.17 -6.72 -8.01
C VAL A 145 -8.29 -7.03 -9.00
N ALA A 146 -7.92 -7.34 -10.23
CA ALA A 146 -8.83 -7.83 -11.26
C ALA A 146 -8.95 -9.36 -11.16
N GLY A 147 -9.90 -9.84 -10.37
CA GLY A 147 -10.19 -11.27 -10.14
C GLY A 147 -10.78 -11.98 -11.37
N GLY A 148 -10.02 -12.03 -12.47
CA GLY A 148 -10.51 -12.36 -13.81
C GLY A 148 -10.17 -13.76 -14.32
N GLY A 149 -10.40 -14.80 -13.51
CA GLY A 149 -10.08 -16.19 -13.85
C GLY A 149 -10.56 -16.60 -15.26
N ALA A 150 -9.64 -17.14 -16.06
CA ALA A 150 -9.88 -17.66 -17.40
C ALA A 150 -9.38 -19.10 -17.47
N ALA A 151 -10.22 -20.02 -17.93
CA ALA A 151 -9.83 -21.41 -18.13
C ALA A 151 -8.85 -21.54 -19.31
N ALA A 152 -7.96 -22.52 -19.25
CA ALA A 152 -7.04 -22.81 -20.35
C ALA A 152 -7.80 -23.21 -21.63
N GLY A 153 -7.40 -22.63 -22.76
CA GLY A 153 -7.98 -22.86 -24.08
C GLY A 153 -6.92 -22.68 -25.17
N GLU A 154 -7.00 -23.53 -26.19
CA GLU A 154 -5.91 -23.88 -27.11
C GLU A 154 -5.25 -22.71 -27.88
N GLY A 155 -3.92 -22.68 -27.79
CA GLY A 155 -2.98 -22.46 -28.91
C GLY A 155 -3.42 -21.62 -30.10
N GLY A 156 -3.42 -20.30 -29.94
CA GLY A 156 -3.44 -19.34 -31.05
C GLY A 156 -2.51 -18.16 -30.77
N ASP A 157 -1.82 -17.67 -31.79
CA ASP A 157 -0.98 -16.47 -31.68
C ASP A 157 -1.89 -15.24 -31.50
N ALA A 158 -2.08 -14.85 -30.24
CA ALA A 158 -3.17 -14.01 -29.80
C ALA A 158 -2.91 -12.52 -30.09
N ALA A 159 -3.03 -12.16 -31.37
CA ALA A 159 -3.09 -10.77 -31.82
C ALA A 159 -4.06 -9.96 -30.94
N LEU A 160 -3.61 -8.80 -30.47
CA LEU A 160 -4.34 -8.02 -29.47
C LEU A 160 -5.76 -7.70 -29.93
N GLU A 161 -6.76 -8.26 -29.22
CA GLU A 161 -8.20 -8.01 -29.42
C GLU A 161 -8.45 -6.52 -29.67
N PRO A 162 -8.95 -6.14 -30.87
CA PRO A 162 -8.98 -4.76 -31.29
C PRO A 162 -9.86 -3.92 -30.36
N ILE A 163 -9.50 -2.65 -30.17
CA ILE A 163 -10.28 -1.71 -29.38
C ILE A 163 -11.66 -1.58 -30.04
N ALA A 164 -12.68 -2.16 -29.40
CA ALA A 164 -14.04 -2.17 -29.92
C ALA A 164 -14.73 -0.80 -29.76
N ASP A 165 -14.30 -0.02 -28.76
CA ASP A 165 -14.80 1.32 -28.50
C ASP A 165 -13.81 2.16 -27.68
N VAL A 166 -13.87 3.48 -27.85
CA VAL A 166 -13.22 4.49 -27.00
C VAL A 166 -14.26 5.53 -26.59
N ILE A 167 -14.73 5.46 -25.34
CA ILE A 167 -15.79 6.32 -24.80
C ILE A 167 -15.15 7.37 -23.87
N PRO A 168 -15.20 8.67 -24.17
CA PRO A 168 -14.76 9.70 -23.23
C PRO A 168 -15.65 9.75 -21.98
N ILE A 169 -15.05 9.95 -20.81
CA ILE A 169 -15.77 10.15 -19.55
C ILE A 169 -15.88 11.66 -19.28
N THR A 170 -14.80 12.30 -18.83
CA THR A 170 -14.77 13.75 -18.54
C THR A 170 -13.34 14.31 -18.43
N ARG A 171 -13.20 15.60 -18.11
CA ARG A 171 -11.95 16.19 -17.63
C ARG A 171 -11.80 15.95 -16.13
N VAL A 172 -10.75 15.21 -15.78
CA VAL A 172 -10.34 14.84 -14.42
C VAL A 172 -9.21 15.74 -13.94
N TRP A 173 -8.96 15.77 -12.63
CA TRP A 173 -7.78 16.44 -12.05
C TRP A 173 -6.46 15.90 -12.62
N SER A 174 -5.44 16.76 -12.65
CA SER A 174 -4.17 16.48 -13.34
C SER A 174 -2.91 17.08 -12.71
N GLY A 175 -3.01 17.70 -11.54
CA GLY A 175 -1.91 18.46 -10.94
C GLY A 175 -0.88 17.62 -10.17
N HIS A 176 -1.24 16.40 -9.77
CA HIS A 176 -0.38 15.43 -9.08
C HIS A 176 -0.98 14.02 -9.23
N PRO A 177 -0.21 12.93 -9.10
CA PRO A 177 -0.72 11.58 -9.32
C PRO A 177 -1.62 11.11 -8.18
N VAL A 178 -2.85 10.76 -8.50
CA VAL A 178 -3.80 10.04 -7.62
C VAL A 178 -4.45 8.93 -8.43
N LYS A 179 -4.70 7.77 -7.80
CA LYS A 179 -5.42 6.68 -8.47
C LYS A 179 -6.93 6.91 -8.43
N PHE A 180 -7.59 6.42 -9.46
CA PHE A 180 -9.03 6.38 -9.63
C PHE A 180 -9.51 4.93 -9.52
N ALA A 181 -10.81 4.71 -9.41
CA ALA A 181 -11.37 3.36 -9.31
C ALA A 181 -12.39 3.07 -10.42
N LEU A 182 -12.60 1.79 -10.72
CA LEU A 182 -13.46 1.34 -11.79
C LEU A 182 -14.02 -0.08 -11.55
N VAL A 183 -15.29 -0.30 -11.85
CA VAL A 183 -15.97 -1.60 -11.79
C VAL A 183 -16.98 -1.73 -12.95
N THR A 184 -17.14 -2.92 -13.53
CA THR A 184 -18.05 -3.21 -14.65
C THR A 184 -18.86 -4.48 -14.39
N ARG A 185 -19.89 -4.40 -13.54
CA ARG A 185 -20.75 -5.55 -13.22
C ARG A 185 -22.04 -5.57 -14.03
N ASP A 186 -22.34 -6.74 -14.59
CA ASP A 186 -23.54 -7.01 -15.39
C ASP A 186 -23.66 -6.08 -16.61
N GLU A 187 -24.78 -5.36 -16.79
CA GLU A 187 -24.89 -4.31 -17.81
C GLU A 187 -24.33 -2.95 -17.37
N TRP A 188 -23.85 -2.78 -16.13
CA TRP A 188 -23.45 -1.50 -15.56
C TRP A 188 -21.93 -1.28 -15.55
N GLN A 189 -21.53 -0.02 -15.57
CA GLN A 189 -20.14 0.40 -15.44
C GLN A 189 -20.02 1.70 -14.66
N PHE A 190 -19.07 1.74 -13.74
CA PHE A 190 -18.84 2.85 -12.82
C PHE A 190 -17.38 3.29 -12.84
N ALA A 191 -17.15 4.60 -12.73
CA ALA A 191 -15.82 5.20 -12.58
C ALA A 191 -15.82 6.23 -11.45
N ALA A 192 -14.88 6.13 -10.50
CA ALA A 192 -14.75 7.09 -9.39
C ALA A 192 -13.38 7.78 -9.44
N PHE A 193 -13.39 9.11 -9.51
CA PHE A 193 -12.20 9.94 -9.79
C PHE A 193 -12.36 11.33 -9.19
N TYR A 194 -11.28 12.13 -9.24
CA TYR A 194 -11.38 13.57 -8.95
C TYR A 194 -11.63 14.34 -10.24
N ASP A 195 -12.70 15.15 -10.27
CA ASP A 195 -13.00 16.00 -11.42
C ASP A 195 -11.96 17.12 -11.59
N ARG A 196 -12.05 17.89 -12.69
CA ARG A 196 -11.16 19.04 -12.94
C ARG A 196 -11.10 20.05 -11.76
N ASP A 197 -12.18 20.12 -10.97
CA ASP A 197 -12.39 21.06 -9.86
C ASP A 197 -12.01 20.40 -8.50
N ARG A 198 -11.30 19.26 -8.56
CA ARG A 198 -10.80 18.40 -7.46
C ARG A 198 -11.86 17.71 -6.61
N LYS A 199 -13.15 17.73 -6.97
CA LYS A 199 -14.19 17.04 -6.20
C LYS A 199 -14.19 15.55 -6.50
N LEU A 200 -14.37 14.72 -5.47
CA LEU A 200 -14.61 13.30 -5.65
C LEU A 200 -15.92 13.12 -6.42
N THR A 201 -15.87 12.40 -7.52
CA THR A 201 -16.95 12.29 -8.50
C THR A 201 -17.10 10.83 -8.90
N VAL A 202 -18.34 10.32 -8.87
CA VAL A 202 -18.67 8.99 -9.40
C VAL A 202 -19.49 9.19 -10.67
N ALA A 203 -19.10 8.47 -11.71
CA ALA A 203 -19.81 8.40 -12.99
C ALA A 203 -20.37 6.98 -13.16
N ALA A 204 -21.57 6.87 -13.71
CA ALA A 204 -22.21 5.60 -14.05
C ALA A 204 -22.72 5.61 -15.50
N ARG A 205 -22.77 4.43 -16.12
CA ARG A 205 -23.52 4.18 -17.36
C ARG A 205 -23.92 2.71 -17.45
N THR A 206 -24.83 2.41 -18.37
CA THR A 206 -25.01 1.06 -18.90
C THR A 206 -24.07 0.83 -20.10
N LEU A 207 -23.70 -0.43 -20.37
CA LEU A 207 -22.70 -0.79 -21.38
C LEU A 207 -23.13 -0.55 -22.85
N ASP A 208 -24.41 -0.27 -23.08
CA ASP A 208 -25.02 0.11 -24.35
C ASP A 208 -25.08 1.64 -24.59
N ARG A 209 -25.02 2.45 -23.52
CA ARG A 209 -24.95 3.93 -23.59
C ARG A 209 -23.51 4.44 -23.74
N ARG A 210 -23.33 5.61 -24.35
CA ARG A 210 -22.02 6.31 -24.39
C ARG A 210 -21.91 7.42 -23.34
N GLU A 211 -23.07 7.91 -22.92
CA GLU A 211 -23.28 8.99 -21.98
C GLU A 211 -23.08 8.47 -20.55
N TRP A 212 -22.51 9.32 -19.69
CA TRP A 212 -22.32 9.03 -18.28
C TRP A 212 -23.19 9.95 -17.44
N ASP A 213 -23.82 9.38 -16.41
CA ASP A 213 -24.55 10.12 -15.39
C ASP A 213 -23.61 10.31 -14.18
N PHE A 214 -23.54 11.52 -13.62
CA PHE A 214 -22.52 11.89 -12.63
C PHE A 214 -23.12 12.31 -11.28
N VAL A 215 -22.37 12.07 -10.20
CA VAL A 215 -22.61 12.65 -8.87
C VAL A 215 -21.28 13.17 -8.30
N ASN A 216 -21.31 14.32 -7.61
CA ASN A 216 -20.19 14.76 -6.78
C ASN A 216 -20.42 14.33 -5.32
N LEU A 217 -19.47 13.61 -4.74
CA LEU A 217 -19.44 13.30 -3.31
C LEU A 217 -18.84 14.49 -2.53
N PRO A 218 -19.27 14.76 -1.29
CA PRO A 218 -18.87 15.94 -0.51
C PRO A 218 -17.45 15.79 0.08
N THR A 219 -16.43 15.66 -0.78
CA THR A 219 -15.01 15.72 -0.41
C THR A 219 -14.16 16.19 -1.59
N THR A 220 -13.11 16.96 -1.31
CA THR A 220 -12.27 17.64 -2.32
C THR A 220 -10.81 17.31 -2.08
N LEU A 221 -10.09 16.90 -3.13
CA LEU A 221 -8.67 16.52 -3.07
C LEU A 221 -7.78 17.72 -2.72
N GLY A 222 -6.80 17.47 -1.85
CA GLY A 222 -5.75 18.43 -1.49
C GLY A 222 -4.63 18.51 -2.53
N TRP A 223 -3.39 18.35 -2.06
CA TRP A 223 -2.17 18.23 -2.86
C TRP A 223 -1.35 17.03 -2.36
N ASP A 224 -1.99 15.86 -2.29
CA ASP A 224 -1.43 14.65 -1.69
C ASP A 224 -1.72 13.44 -2.59
N SER A 225 -0.68 12.68 -2.93
CA SER A 225 -0.75 11.52 -3.84
C SER A 225 -1.23 10.24 -3.12
N HIS A 226 -1.21 10.22 -1.78
CA HIS A 226 -1.77 9.11 -0.98
C HIS A 226 -3.30 9.10 -1.01
N ASN A 227 -3.93 10.24 -1.32
CA ASN A 227 -5.37 10.48 -1.28
C ASN A 227 -6.12 9.90 -2.50
N TYR A 228 -5.81 8.68 -2.91
CA TYR A 228 -6.48 8.03 -4.03
C TYR A 228 -7.93 7.57 -3.72
N VAL A 229 -8.62 7.06 -4.73
CA VAL A 229 -10.00 6.55 -4.66
C VAL A 229 -10.03 5.03 -4.80
N ALA A 230 -10.86 4.36 -4.00
CA ALA A 230 -11.24 2.96 -4.13
C ALA A 230 -12.77 2.83 -4.24
N MET A 231 -13.23 1.86 -5.03
CA MET A 231 -14.65 1.59 -5.26
C MET A 231 -14.90 0.10 -5.51
N ALA A 232 -16.04 -0.40 -5.03
CA ALA A 232 -16.57 -1.74 -5.32
C ALA A 232 -18.11 -1.73 -5.34
N LEU A 233 -18.71 -2.85 -5.74
CA LEU A 233 -20.14 -3.12 -5.51
C LEU A 233 -20.27 -4.34 -4.60
N ASP A 234 -21.13 -4.30 -3.59
CA ASP A 234 -21.47 -5.50 -2.83
C ASP A 234 -22.34 -6.47 -3.66
N GLU A 235 -22.51 -7.71 -3.17
CA GLU A 235 -23.31 -8.76 -3.82
C GLU A 235 -24.70 -8.26 -4.26
N ASN A 236 -25.32 -7.38 -3.48
CA ASN A 236 -26.68 -6.86 -3.67
C ASN A 236 -26.72 -5.67 -4.65
N GLY A 237 -25.57 -5.14 -5.05
CA GLY A 237 -25.41 -4.09 -6.05
C GLY A 237 -25.27 -2.68 -5.48
N PHE A 238 -25.15 -2.50 -4.16
CA PHE A 238 -24.86 -1.17 -3.62
C PHE A 238 -23.41 -0.80 -3.91
N LEU A 239 -23.19 0.44 -4.31
CA LEU A 239 -21.87 1.00 -4.59
C LEU A 239 -21.21 1.42 -3.28
N HIS A 240 -19.95 1.04 -3.09
CA HIS A 240 -19.11 1.43 -1.96
C HIS A 240 -17.95 2.27 -2.48
N VAL A 241 -17.74 3.47 -1.93
CA VAL A 241 -16.68 4.40 -2.36
C VAL A 241 -15.95 4.96 -1.15
N SER A 242 -14.62 4.93 -1.20
CA SER A 242 -13.75 5.49 -0.17
C SER A 242 -12.52 6.14 -0.79
N GLY A 243 -11.94 7.15 -0.14
CA GLY A 243 -10.81 7.90 -0.70
C GLY A 243 -10.59 9.27 -0.07
N ASN A 244 -9.60 10.01 -0.56
CA ASN A 244 -9.12 11.27 0.02
C ASN A 244 -8.52 11.11 1.45
N MET A 245 -7.93 9.94 1.74
CA MET A 245 -7.54 9.53 3.10
C MET A 245 -6.03 9.35 3.29
N HIS A 246 -5.43 10.20 4.12
CA HIS A 246 -4.08 10.05 4.65
C HIS A 246 -4.01 10.57 6.09
N ASN A 247 -4.01 9.65 7.05
CA ASN A 247 -4.07 9.88 8.51
C ASN A 247 -5.26 10.77 8.95
N VAL A 248 -6.45 10.52 8.37
CA VAL A 248 -7.69 11.27 8.66
C VAL A 248 -8.85 10.34 9.05
N PRO A 249 -9.92 10.85 9.69
CA PRO A 249 -11.11 10.05 9.95
C PRO A 249 -11.72 9.47 8.67
N LEU A 250 -12.30 8.27 8.79
CA LEU A 250 -12.81 7.47 7.68
C LEU A 250 -13.64 8.29 6.67
N ILE A 251 -13.25 8.28 5.39
CA ILE A 251 -14.03 8.86 4.31
C ILE A 251 -14.65 7.73 3.47
N TYR A 252 -15.88 7.36 3.84
CA TYR A 252 -16.65 6.31 3.18
C TYR A 252 -18.06 6.82 2.79
N PHE A 253 -18.57 6.30 1.66
CA PHE A 253 -19.89 6.57 1.10
C PHE A 253 -20.47 5.27 0.54
N ARG A 254 -21.79 5.08 0.67
CA ARG A 254 -22.51 3.93 0.11
C ARG A 254 -23.80 4.36 -0.58
N SER A 255 -24.15 3.74 -1.70
CA SER A 255 -25.46 3.95 -2.33
C SER A 255 -26.60 3.35 -1.48
N THR A 256 -27.74 4.04 -1.40
CA THR A 256 -28.91 3.55 -0.67
C THR A 256 -29.77 2.59 -1.48
N LYS A 257 -29.67 2.67 -2.81
CA LYS A 257 -30.25 1.75 -3.81
C LYS A 257 -29.14 1.03 -4.61
N PRO A 258 -29.38 -0.19 -5.12
CA PRO A 258 -28.40 -0.89 -5.94
C PRO A 258 -28.24 -0.22 -7.31
N PHE A 259 -27.02 -0.21 -7.84
CA PHE A 259 -26.58 0.40 -9.12
C PHE A 259 -26.87 1.92 -9.29
N ASP A 260 -27.58 2.56 -8.36
CA ASP A 260 -28.02 3.96 -8.44
C ASP A 260 -26.96 4.94 -7.90
N VAL A 261 -26.22 5.55 -8.83
CA VAL A 261 -25.19 6.57 -8.59
C VAL A 261 -25.72 7.85 -7.93
N GLN A 262 -27.02 8.16 -8.02
CA GLN A 262 -27.60 9.37 -7.41
C GLN A 262 -27.99 9.15 -5.95
N SER A 263 -27.83 7.93 -5.42
CA SER A 263 -28.36 7.51 -4.11
C SER A 263 -27.32 7.42 -2.99
N PHE A 264 -26.11 7.96 -3.18
CA PHE A 264 -25.04 7.92 -2.18
C PHE A 264 -25.35 8.70 -0.90
N GLU A 265 -25.19 8.03 0.24
CA GLU A 265 -25.11 8.65 1.56
C GLU A 265 -23.70 8.56 2.13
N ARG A 266 -23.34 9.50 3.01
CA ARG A 266 -22.10 9.45 3.77
C ARG A 266 -22.27 8.54 4.98
N VAL A 267 -21.51 7.46 5.02
CA VAL A 267 -21.46 6.57 6.17
C VAL A 267 -20.26 6.99 7.03
N THR A 268 -20.52 7.42 8.26
CA THR A 268 -19.53 8.05 9.16
C THR A 268 -18.66 7.04 9.92
N SER A 269 -19.01 5.76 9.90
CA SER A 269 -18.36 4.69 10.64
C SER A 269 -18.65 3.33 9.99
N MET A 270 -17.70 2.40 10.02
CA MET A 270 -17.92 1.01 9.60
C MET A 270 -18.22 0.12 10.82
N VAL A 271 -17.26 0.07 11.74
CA VAL A 271 -17.27 -0.71 13.01
C VAL A 271 -17.08 0.21 14.22
N GLY A 272 -16.61 1.46 14.01
CA GLY A 272 -16.46 2.50 15.04
C GLY A 272 -15.14 2.44 15.82
N ARG A 273 -14.26 1.48 15.51
CA ARG A 273 -12.92 1.33 16.13
C ARG A 273 -11.84 1.29 15.04
N ASN A 274 -10.71 1.96 15.28
CA ASN A 274 -9.63 2.17 14.29
C ASN A 274 -10.06 3.02 13.08
N GLU A 275 -10.86 4.08 13.26
CA GLU A 275 -11.47 4.83 12.15
C GLU A 275 -11.14 6.33 12.13
N GLN A 276 -10.13 6.76 12.91
CA GLN A 276 -9.77 8.17 13.09
C GLN A 276 -8.46 8.58 12.40
N SER A 277 -7.59 7.63 12.02
CA SER A 277 -6.31 7.89 11.37
C SER A 277 -6.12 7.01 10.12
N CYS A 278 -7.15 6.98 9.27
CA CYS A 278 -7.21 6.09 8.12
C CYS A 278 -6.36 6.57 6.95
N THR A 279 -5.71 5.62 6.28
CA THR A 279 -4.91 5.80 5.06
C THR A 279 -5.09 4.56 4.16
N TYR A 280 -4.95 4.72 2.84
CA TYR A 280 -4.98 3.62 1.85
C TYR A 280 -6.25 2.73 1.92
N PRO A 281 -7.43 3.26 1.55
CA PRO A 281 -8.64 2.45 1.45
C PRO A 281 -8.55 1.48 0.26
N GLU A 282 -8.84 0.20 0.50
CA GLU A 282 -8.84 -0.86 -0.52
C GLU A 282 -10.10 -1.73 -0.39
N PHE A 283 -10.75 -2.04 -1.52
CA PHE A 283 -11.89 -2.97 -1.59
C PHE A 283 -11.54 -4.16 -2.49
N PHE A 284 -11.91 -5.36 -2.07
CA PHE A 284 -11.83 -6.59 -2.87
C PHE A 284 -12.85 -7.62 -2.39
N HIS A 285 -13.15 -8.62 -3.21
CA HIS A 285 -14.01 -9.74 -2.82
C HIS A 285 -13.18 -10.87 -2.22
N GLY A 286 -13.64 -11.42 -1.10
CA GLY A 286 -13.01 -12.54 -0.40
C GLY A 286 -13.25 -13.89 -1.07
N PRO A 287 -12.68 -14.98 -0.50
CA PRO A 287 -12.81 -16.35 -0.99
C PRO A 287 -14.26 -16.86 -1.15
N ASP A 288 -15.18 -16.34 -0.34
CA ASP A 288 -16.61 -16.63 -0.33
C ASP A 288 -17.44 -15.61 -1.14
N GLY A 289 -16.80 -14.62 -1.75
CA GLY A 289 -17.43 -13.49 -2.45
C GLY A 289 -17.78 -12.29 -1.56
N SER A 290 -17.60 -12.39 -0.23
CA SER A 290 -17.88 -11.29 0.71
C SER A 290 -17.07 -10.04 0.35
N LEU A 291 -17.65 -8.85 0.55
CA LEU A 291 -16.93 -7.61 0.28
C LEU A 291 -16.03 -7.27 1.47
N ILE A 292 -14.72 -7.21 1.22
CA ILE A 292 -13.69 -6.86 2.20
C ILE A 292 -13.29 -5.40 2.00
N PHE A 293 -13.03 -4.70 3.10
CA PHE A 293 -12.39 -3.38 3.12
C PHE A 293 -11.12 -3.44 3.96
N ALA A 294 -9.98 -3.24 3.32
CA ALA A 294 -8.68 -3.15 3.98
C ALA A 294 -8.18 -1.70 4.00
N TYR A 295 -7.48 -1.32 5.06
CA TYR A 295 -6.86 0.00 5.17
C TYR A 295 -5.74 0.03 6.23
N ARG A 296 -5.04 1.15 6.36
CA ARG A 296 -4.11 1.42 7.46
C ARG A 296 -4.74 2.39 8.46
N ASP A 297 -4.76 2.02 9.74
CA ASP A 297 -5.05 2.91 10.86
C ASP A 297 -3.73 3.33 11.53
N GLY A 298 -3.44 4.62 11.59
CA GLY A 298 -2.19 5.17 12.13
C GLY A 298 -1.19 5.62 11.05
N GLY A 299 -0.06 6.15 11.52
CA GLY A 299 0.97 6.80 10.71
C GLY A 299 2.11 5.88 10.29
N SER A 300 3.33 6.45 10.21
CA SER A 300 4.60 5.72 10.04
C SER A 300 5.30 5.64 11.40
N GLY A 301 5.67 4.43 11.82
CA GLY A 301 6.12 4.09 13.18
C GLY A 301 5.03 3.45 14.07
N ASN A 302 3.75 3.53 13.70
CA ASN A 302 2.62 3.00 14.48
C ASN A 302 1.39 2.58 13.64
N GLY A 303 1.55 2.34 12.35
CA GLY A 303 0.44 2.04 11.44
C GLY A 303 0.06 0.56 11.40
N ASN A 304 -1.19 0.26 11.76
CA ASN A 304 -1.79 -1.07 11.78
C ASN A 304 -2.58 -1.35 10.49
N HIS A 305 -2.47 -2.55 9.93
CA HIS A 305 -3.28 -2.97 8.77
C HIS A 305 -4.57 -3.66 9.25
N ILE A 306 -5.72 -3.09 8.87
CA ILE A 306 -7.05 -3.47 9.35
C ILE A 306 -7.87 -4.07 8.20
N PHE A 307 -8.62 -5.13 8.49
CA PHE A 307 -9.56 -5.78 7.57
C PHE A 307 -10.97 -5.75 8.17
N ASN A 308 -11.93 -5.16 7.47
CA ASN A 308 -13.36 -5.27 7.75
C ASN A 308 -14.04 -6.14 6.68
N VAL A 309 -15.12 -6.84 7.04
CA VAL A 309 -15.99 -7.62 6.13
C VAL A 309 -17.41 -7.06 6.17
N TYR A 310 -18.12 -7.10 5.05
CA TYR A 310 -19.47 -6.52 4.94
C TYR A 310 -20.57 -7.60 4.97
N ASP A 311 -21.46 -7.49 5.95
CA ASP A 311 -22.71 -8.24 6.03
C ASP A 311 -23.72 -7.57 5.08
N GLY A 312 -23.95 -8.17 3.92
CA GLY A 312 -24.89 -7.66 2.90
C GLY A 312 -26.35 -7.71 3.34
N ALA A 313 -26.73 -8.69 4.17
CA ALA A 313 -28.10 -8.87 4.65
C ALA A 313 -28.47 -7.86 5.73
N ALA A 314 -27.59 -7.62 6.70
CA ALA A 314 -27.78 -6.58 7.71
C ALA A 314 -27.28 -5.20 7.28
N ARG A 315 -26.62 -5.10 6.12
CA ARG A 315 -26.07 -3.87 5.51
C ARG A 315 -25.13 -3.12 6.46
N ARG A 316 -24.27 -3.85 7.18
CA ARG A 316 -23.27 -3.31 8.12
C ARG A 316 -21.88 -3.87 7.85
N TRP A 317 -20.86 -3.20 8.38
CA TRP A 317 -19.50 -3.74 8.41
C TRP A 317 -19.22 -4.40 9.76
N GLU A 318 -18.40 -5.43 9.73
CA GLU A 318 -17.85 -6.11 10.90
C GLU A 318 -16.32 -6.20 10.76
N ARG A 319 -15.63 -6.45 11.87
CA ARG A 319 -14.16 -6.58 11.88
C ARG A 319 -13.82 -8.03 11.53
N LEU A 320 -13.07 -8.27 10.45
CA LEU A 320 -12.70 -9.62 10.00
C LEU A 320 -11.65 -10.26 10.93
N LEU A 321 -10.73 -9.43 11.45
CA LEU A 321 -9.63 -9.85 12.32
C LEU A 321 -9.71 -9.06 13.63
N ASP A 322 -9.90 -9.73 14.77
CA ASP A 322 -10.02 -9.05 16.08
C ASP A 322 -8.79 -8.23 16.46
N THR A 323 -7.63 -8.60 15.91
CA THR A 323 -6.34 -7.91 15.97
C THR A 323 -5.97 -7.38 14.57
N PRO A 324 -5.14 -6.33 14.43
CA PRO A 324 -4.49 -6.01 13.17
C PRO A 324 -3.80 -7.22 12.53
N LEU A 325 -3.65 -7.22 11.20
CA LEU A 325 -2.94 -8.30 10.50
C LEU A 325 -1.43 -8.29 10.84
N THR A 326 -0.85 -7.10 10.96
CA THR A 326 0.57 -6.87 11.25
C THR A 326 0.72 -5.91 12.42
N ASP A 327 1.66 -6.19 13.32
CA ASP A 327 2.05 -5.31 14.44
C ASP A 327 3.53 -4.92 14.30
N GLY A 328 3.77 -3.61 14.30
CA GLY A 328 5.12 -3.02 14.24
C GLY A 328 5.68 -2.61 15.59
N GLU A 329 5.01 -2.95 16.69
CA GLU A 329 5.45 -2.81 18.09
C GLU A 329 5.76 -1.36 18.52
N GLY A 330 5.24 -0.38 17.77
CA GLY A 330 5.58 1.05 17.94
C GLY A 330 7.00 1.42 17.48
N ALA A 331 7.72 0.48 16.86
CA ALA A 331 9.10 0.65 16.39
C ALA A 331 9.20 0.74 14.86
N ARG A 332 8.20 0.24 14.11
CA ARG A 332 8.19 0.19 12.64
C ARG A 332 6.77 0.10 12.08
N ASN A 333 6.67 0.14 10.76
CA ASN A 333 5.45 -0.18 10.00
C ASN A 333 5.68 -1.36 9.06
N ALA A 334 4.63 -2.15 8.81
CA ALA A 334 4.52 -2.94 7.58
C ALA A 334 3.97 -2.07 6.44
N TYR A 335 4.44 -2.30 5.22
CA TYR A 335 3.88 -1.74 3.99
C TYR A 335 3.46 -2.86 3.02
N PRO A 336 2.21 -3.34 3.15
CA PRO A 336 1.70 -4.46 2.35
C PRO A 336 1.40 -4.09 0.89
N VAL A 337 1.42 -5.12 0.04
CA VAL A 337 0.90 -5.11 -1.33
C VAL A 337 0.09 -6.40 -1.52
N GLY A 338 -1.21 -6.23 -1.82
CA GLY A 338 -2.19 -7.30 -1.85
C GLY A 338 -3.19 -7.22 -0.68
N PRO A 339 -3.93 -8.30 -0.38
CA PRO A 339 -3.70 -9.65 -0.87
C PRO A 339 -4.11 -9.85 -2.34
N VAL A 340 -3.41 -10.74 -3.04
CA VAL A 340 -3.68 -11.11 -4.44
C VAL A 340 -4.02 -12.60 -4.50
N GLN A 341 -5.13 -12.96 -5.16
CA GLN A 341 -5.48 -14.37 -5.37
C GLN A 341 -4.53 -15.04 -6.38
N GLY A 342 -3.96 -16.18 -6.01
CA GLY A 342 -3.08 -17.00 -6.83
C GLY A 342 -3.77 -18.17 -7.53
N PRO A 343 -3.15 -18.74 -8.58
CA PRO A 343 -3.66 -19.92 -9.30
C PRO A 343 -3.55 -21.23 -8.49
N ASP A 344 -2.90 -21.22 -7.32
CA ASP A 344 -2.91 -22.32 -6.32
C ASP A 344 -4.12 -22.24 -5.35
N GLY A 345 -4.98 -21.23 -5.52
CA GLY A 345 -6.16 -20.97 -4.71
C GLY A 345 -5.87 -20.37 -3.33
N TYR A 346 -4.66 -19.85 -3.09
CA TYR A 346 -4.38 -19.00 -1.93
C TYR A 346 -4.58 -17.51 -2.28
N TRP A 347 -4.68 -16.69 -1.25
CA TRP A 347 -4.48 -15.25 -1.28
C TRP A 347 -3.11 -14.94 -0.70
N HIS A 348 -2.30 -14.19 -1.44
CA HIS A 348 -0.90 -13.94 -1.12
C HIS A 348 -0.68 -12.47 -0.76
N LEU A 349 0.03 -12.22 0.32
CA LEU A 349 0.43 -10.90 0.78
C LEU A 349 1.96 -10.82 0.87
N VAL A 350 2.52 -9.73 0.36
CA VAL A 350 3.92 -9.36 0.57
C VAL A 350 3.98 -7.99 1.24
N TRP A 351 4.91 -7.78 2.16
CA TRP A 351 5.20 -6.46 2.71
C TRP A 351 6.71 -6.25 2.89
N VAL A 352 7.08 -4.99 3.08
CA VAL A 352 8.38 -4.63 3.65
C VAL A 352 8.14 -4.01 5.02
N TRP A 353 9.12 -4.13 5.91
CA TRP A 353 9.13 -3.39 7.16
C TRP A 353 9.83 -2.04 6.97
N ARG A 354 9.49 -1.05 7.81
CA ARG A 354 10.14 0.27 7.78
C ARG A 354 10.19 0.90 9.17
N ASP A 355 11.38 1.06 9.73
CA ASP A 355 11.57 1.60 11.09
C ASP A 355 11.18 3.09 11.21
N THR A 356 11.25 3.89 10.13
CA THR A 356 11.00 5.35 10.22
C THR A 356 10.14 5.91 9.07
N PRO A 357 9.78 7.20 9.08
CA PRO A 357 9.17 7.87 7.92
C PRO A 357 10.07 7.96 6.67
N ASP A 358 11.40 7.79 6.81
CA ASP A 358 12.34 7.78 5.70
C ASP A 358 12.26 6.47 4.91
N ALA A 359 11.97 6.56 3.61
CA ALA A 359 11.90 5.45 2.69
C ALA A 359 13.22 4.64 2.58
N ALA A 360 14.37 5.24 2.88
CA ALA A 360 15.65 4.55 2.94
C ALA A 360 15.75 3.56 4.12
N THR A 361 14.81 3.62 5.08
CA THR A 361 14.69 2.68 6.21
C THR A 361 13.77 1.50 5.94
N ASN A 362 13.42 1.21 4.68
CA ASN A 362 12.76 -0.03 4.30
C ASN A 362 13.72 -1.23 4.44
N HIS A 363 13.22 -2.37 4.93
CA HIS A 363 13.99 -3.59 5.21
C HIS A 363 13.09 -4.85 5.23
N ASP A 364 13.72 -6.02 5.34
CA ASP A 364 13.12 -7.34 5.63
C ASP A 364 11.84 -7.66 4.82
N LEU A 365 12.04 -8.11 3.58
CA LEU A 365 10.96 -8.54 2.71
C LEU A 365 10.23 -9.73 3.33
N SER A 366 8.94 -9.58 3.56
CA SER A 366 8.13 -10.50 4.36
C SER A 366 6.86 -10.94 3.62
N TYR A 367 6.35 -12.12 3.95
CA TYR A 367 5.26 -12.77 3.24
C TYR A 367 4.25 -13.46 4.18
N ALA A 368 3.01 -13.61 3.70
CA ALA A 368 2.03 -14.53 4.24
C ALA A 368 1.05 -14.97 3.14
N ARG A 369 0.40 -16.13 3.31
CA ARG A 369 -0.75 -16.55 2.50
C ARG A 369 -1.89 -17.08 3.35
N THR A 370 -3.07 -17.17 2.77
CA THR A 370 -4.32 -17.60 3.44
C THR A 370 -5.32 -18.17 2.41
N ARG A 371 -6.30 -18.97 2.85
CA ARG A 371 -7.44 -19.39 2.00
C ARG A 371 -8.77 -18.76 2.39
N ASP A 372 -8.85 -18.12 3.55
CA ASP A 372 -10.08 -17.60 4.16
C ASP A 372 -9.95 -16.13 4.64
N LEU A 373 -8.76 -15.52 4.47
CA LEU A 373 -8.37 -14.20 4.98
C LEU A 373 -8.28 -14.09 6.53
N VAL A 374 -8.50 -15.18 7.25
CA VAL A 374 -8.53 -15.25 8.72
C VAL A 374 -7.35 -16.06 9.26
N ASN A 375 -7.10 -17.24 8.70
CA ASN A 375 -6.00 -18.12 9.04
C ASN A 375 -4.85 -17.87 8.04
N TRP A 376 -3.71 -17.39 8.56
CA TRP A 376 -2.55 -17.03 7.76
C TRP A 376 -1.38 -18.00 8.01
N GLU A 377 -0.61 -18.29 6.97
CA GLU A 377 0.55 -19.18 6.99
C GLU A 377 1.73 -18.64 6.16
N SER A 378 2.92 -19.15 6.45
CA SER A 378 4.13 -18.90 5.66
C SER A 378 4.06 -19.53 4.27
N GLY A 379 5.02 -19.23 3.38
CA GLY A 379 5.17 -19.97 2.12
C GLY A 379 5.33 -21.48 2.34
N ALA A 380 6.01 -21.86 3.42
CA ALA A 380 6.20 -23.24 3.85
C ALA A 380 4.95 -23.90 4.49
N GLY A 381 3.84 -23.18 4.72
CA GLY A 381 2.66 -23.71 5.41
C GLY A 381 2.79 -23.77 6.94
N ARG A 382 3.70 -22.99 7.55
CA ARG A 382 3.73 -22.77 9.01
C ARG A 382 2.63 -21.77 9.37
N PRO A 383 1.67 -22.09 10.26
CA PRO A 383 0.70 -21.10 10.75
C PRO A 383 1.38 -19.89 11.38
N LEU A 384 0.83 -18.70 11.11
CA LEU A 384 1.29 -17.42 11.65
C LEU A 384 0.30 -16.92 12.69
N THR A 385 0.80 -16.58 13.87
CA THR A 385 0.00 -15.93 14.92
C THR A 385 -0.29 -14.49 14.51
N LEU A 386 -1.53 -14.03 14.71
CA LEU A 386 -1.86 -12.62 14.53
C LEU A 386 -1.76 -11.86 15.86
N PRO A 387 -1.30 -10.60 15.87
CA PRO A 387 -0.77 -9.85 14.73
C PRO A 387 0.64 -10.33 14.34
N ILE A 388 0.94 -10.39 13.05
CA ILE A 388 2.25 -10.84 12.56
C ILE A 388 3.30 -9.78 12.88
N ARG A 389 4.39 -10.16 13.56
CA ARG A 389 5.54 -9.30 13.84
C ARG A 389 6.77 -9.71 13.03
N LEU A 390 7.79 -8.85 13.03
CA LEU A 390 9.07 -9.09 12.34
C LEU A 390 9.76 -10.38 12.80
N ALA A 391 9.67 -10.74 14.09
CA ALA A 391 10.37 -11.89 14.66
C ALA A 391 9.70 -13.26 14.36
N ASP A 392 8.44 -13.27 13.93
CA ASP A 392 7.60 -14.47 13.84
C ASP A 392 6.89 -14.67 12.48
N GLY A 393 6.92 -13.67 11.60
CA GLY A 393 6.50 -13.76 10.19
C GLY A 393 7.38 -14.65 9.30
N ASP A 394 7.14 -14.64 7.99
CA ASP A 394 7.92 -15.39 7.00
C ASP A 394 8.82 -14.43 6.20
N ILE A 395 10.14 -14.48 6.41
CA ILE A 395 11.11 -13.62 5.72
C ILE A 395 11.48 -14.25 4.38
N VAL A 396 11.24 -13.50 3.31
CA VAL A 396 11.58 -13.84 1.92
C VAL A 396 13.03 -13.50 1.61
N ASP A 397 13.49 -12.33 2.05
CA ASP A 397 14.86 -11.83 1.87
C ASP A 397 15.17 -10.79 2.97
N PRO A 398 16.14 -11.04 3.87
CA PRO A 398 16.48 -10.13 4.97
C PRO A 398 17.32 -8.94 4.45
N VAL A 399 16.70 -8.11 3.62
CA VAL A 399 17.33 -6.92 3.04
C VAL A 399 17.48 -5.87 4.13
N PRO A 400 18.71 -5.39 4.42
CA PRO A 400 18.93 -4.44 5.49
C PRO A 400 18.36 -3.05 5.17
N VAL A 401 18.18 -2.23 6.20
CA VAL A 401 18.02 -0.77 6.07
C VAL A 401 19.09 -0.20 5.14
N ARG A 402 18.68 0.68 4.20
CA ARG A 402 19.50 1.20 3.09
C ARG A 402 20.02 0.14 2.12
N GLY A 403 19.40 -1.04 2.08
CA GLY A 403 19.66 -2.09 1.10
C GLY A 403 19.06 -1.87 -0.29
N GLY A 404 18.46 -0.71 -0.58
CA GLY A 404 17.96 -0.36 -1.92
C GLY A 404 16.58 -0.94 -2.26
N MET A 405 15.80 -1.36 -1.26
CA MET A 405 14.41 -1.83 -1.39
C MET A 405 13.41 -0.73 -1.02
N ILE A 406 12.31 -0.59 -1.79
CA ILE A 406 11.28 0.44 -1.57
C ILE A 406 9.91 -0.20 -1.33
N ASN A 407 9.14 0.35 -0.39
CA ASN A 407 7.75 -0.04 -0.18
C ASN A 407 6.89 0.22 -1.42
N ASN A 408 5.80 -0.55 -1.57
CA ASN A 408 4.86 -0.51 -2.70
C ASN A 408 5.46 -0.90 -4.08
N ASN A 409 6.76 -1.20 -4.19
CA ASN A 409 7.40 -1.76 -5.39
C ASN A 409 7.77 -3.25 -5.23
N THR A 410 7.20 -3.91 -4.23
CA THR A 410 7.15 -5.37 -4.11
C THR A 410 5.90 -5.88 -4.83
N LYS A 411 5.97 -7.06 -5.47
CA LYS A 411 4.84 -7.67 -6.20
C LYS A 411 4.81 -9.18 -6.01
N VAL A 412 3.61 -9.76 -6.00
CA VAL A 412 3.42 -11.19 -6.20
C VAL A 412 3.23 -11.47 -7.70
N GLY A 413 3.92 -12.47 -8.22
CA GLY A 413 3.68 -13.11 -9.50
C GLY A 413 3.76 -14.64 -9.37
N PHE A 414 3.63 -15.36 -10.48
CA PHE A 414 3.60 -16.83 -10.49
C PHE A 414 4.35 -17.41 -11.69
N ASP A 415 4.94 -18.59 -11.48
CA ASP A 415 5.59 -19.39 -12.53
C ASP A 415 4.62 -20.40 -13.19
N SER A 416 5.07 -21.18 -14.18
CA SER A 416 4.22 -22.13 -14.94
C SER A 416 3.71 -23.28 -14.08
N LYS A 417 4.29 -23.47 -12.89
CA LYS A 417 3.95 -24.48 -11.89
C LYS A 417 3.11 -23.89 -10.75
N ASN A 418 2.55 -22.70 -10.96
CA ASN A 418 1.76 -21.93 -9.99
C ASN A 418 2.50 -21.58 -8.69
N ARG A 419 3.85 -21.64 -8.66
CA ARG A 419 4.61 -21.28 -7.45
C ARG A 419 4.67 -19.76 -7.33
N PRO A 420 4.49 -19.19 -6.11
CA PRO A 420 4.61 -17.75 -5.91
C PRO A 420 6.05 -17.28 -6.13
N VAL A 421 6.18 -16.20 -6.88
CA VAL A 421 7.42 -15.47 -7.12
C VAL A 421 7.25 -14.03 -6.64
N ILE A 422 8.05 -13.63 -5.66
CA ILE A 422 8.05 -12.28 -5.10
C ILE A 422 9.08 -11.44 -5.84
N VAL A 423 8.60 -10.37 -6.47
CA VAL A 423 9.39 -9.44 -7.29
C VAL A 423 9.69 -8.19 -6.49
N TYR A 424 10.95 -7.73 -6.55
CA TYR A 424 11.44 -6.54 -5.87
C TYR A 424 12.76 -6.07 -6.48
N HIS A 425 13.37 -5.05 -5.88
CA HIS A 425 14.76 -4.68 -6.14
C HIS A 425 15.51 -4.43 -4.84
N LYS A 426 16.83 -4.61 -4.89
CA LYS A 426 17.79 -4.25 -3.83
C LYS A 426 19.15 -3.92 -4.45
N TYR A 427 20.12 -3.48 -3.65
CA TYR A 427 21.49 -3.33 -4.09
C TYR A 427 22.21 -4.67 -4.17
N ASP A 428 23.01 -4.86 -5.22
CA ASP A 428 23.98 -5.95 -5.35
C ASP A 428 25.27 -5.67 -4.56
N ALA A 429 26.22 -6.60 -4.62
CA ALA A 429 27.53 -6.50 -3.95
C ALA A 429 28.44 -5.37 -4.50
N ARG A 430 28.09 -4.74 -5.63
CA ARG A 430 28.77 -3.55 -6.17
C ARG A 430 28.07 -2.25 -5.74
N GLY A 431 26.87 -2.35 -5.16
CA GLY A 431 26.03 -1.23 -4.75
C GLY A 431 25.10 -0.73 -5.85
N ALA A 432 24.96 -1.44 -6.97
CA ALA A 432 24.02 -1.14 -8.05
C ALA A 432 22.65 -1.76 -7.76
N THR A 433 21.56 -1.10 -8.15
CA THR A 433 20.19 -1.59 -7.96
C THR A 433 19.88 -2.65 -9.00
N GLN A 434 19.50 -3.85 -8.55
CA GLN A 434 19.09 -4.95 -9.42
C GLN A 434 17.66 -5.40 -9.09
N LEU A 435 16.95 -5.88 -10.10
CA LEU A 435 15.70 -6.61 -9.96
C LEU A 435 16.02 -8.03 -9.45
N TYR A 436 15.30 -8.47 -8.41
CA TYR A 436 15.37 -9.81 -7.86
C TYR A 436 14.00 -10.49 -7.89
N ASN A 437 14.02 -11.81 -8.06
CA ASN A 437 12.88 -12.71 -8.00
C ASN A 437 13.13 -13.76 -6.92
N ALA A 438 12.39 -13.70 -5.81
CA ALA A 438 12.42 -14.72 -4.77
C ALA A 438 11.28 -15.72 -4.99
N ARG A 439 11.59 -16.98 -5.25
CA ARG A 439 10.60 -18.04 -5.48
C ARG A 439 10.53 -19.01 -4.32
N LEU A 440 9.34 -19.52 -4.03
CA LEU A 440 9.14 -20.61 -3.09
C LEU A 440 9.54 -21.95 -3.74
N GLU A 441 10.60 -22.57 -3.23
CA GLU A 441 11.16 -23.84 -3.72
C GLU A 441 11.38 -24.76 -2.51
N ASP A 442 10.88 -26.00 -2.54
CA ASP A 442 11.03 -26.99 -1.46
C ASP A 442 10.71 -26.49 -0.03
N GLY A 443 9.76 -25.55 0.09
CA GLY A 443 9.35 -24.96 1.37
C GLY A 443 10.25 -23.83 1.89
N ARG A 444 11.15 -23.28 1.07
CA ARG A 444 12.03 -22.14 1.40
C ARG A 444 11.99 -21.08 0.28
N TRP A 445 12.29 -19.84 0.63
CA TRP A 445 12.50 -18.78 -0.36
C TRP A 445 13.91 -18.89 -0.96
N VAL A 446 13.99 -18.89 -2.29
CA VAL A 446 15.24 -18.90 -3.05
C VAL A 446 15.30 -17.62 -3.88
N VAL A 447 16.29 -16.77 -3.58
CA VAL A 447 16.48 -15.45 -4.18
C VAL A 447 17.35 -15.56 -5.43
N HIS A 448 16.79 -15.20 -6.57
CA HIS A 448 17.49 -15.13 -7.86
C HIS A 448 17.67 -13.67 -8.27
N GLN A 449 18.84 -13.31 -8.81
CA GLN A 449 19.09 -11.99 -9.38
C GLN A 449 18.73 -12.01 -10.87
N THR A 450 17.85 -11.11 -11.30
CA THR A 450 17.30 -11.15 -12.67
C THR A 450 17.95 -10.15 -13.61
N SER A 451 18.40 -8.99 -13.11
CA SER A 451 19.10 -7.97 -13.91
C SER A 451 20.60 -7.89 -13.62
N ASN A 452 21.33 -7.24 -14.53
CA ASN A 452 22.72 -6.81 -14.35
C ASN A 452 22.85 -5.37 -14.90
N TRP A 453 22.11 -4.44 -14.30
CA TRP A 453 22.13 -3.01 -14.59
C TRP A 453 23.32 -2.35 -13.89
N ASP A 454 24.06 -1.52 -14.63
CA ASP A 454 25.05 -0.59 -14.06
C ASP A 454 24.35 0.74 -13.73
N TYR A 455 23.59 0.74 -12.62
CA TYR A 455 22.96 1.95 -12.07
C TYR A 455 22.62 1.76 -10.60
N ARG A 456 22.65 2.85 -9.82
CA ARG A 456 22.16 2.89 -8.43
C ARG A 456 21.05 3.93 -8.31
N TRP A 457 19.84 3.49 -8.01
CA TRP A 457 18.77 4.37 -7.56
C TRP A 457 18.92 4.59 -6.05
N ASP A 458 19.65 5.65 -5.66
CA ASP A 458 19.86 6.02 -4.25
C ASP A 458 18.74 6.93 -3.77
N PHE A 459 17.72 6.35 -3.14
CA PHE A 459 16.52 7.06 -2.66
C PHE A 459 16.49 7.23 -1.14
N GLY A 460 15.73 8.23 -0.69
CA GLY A 460 15.44 8.49 0.71
C GLY A 460 14.48 9.69 0.84
N GLY A 461 14.08 9.98 2.08
CA GLY A 461 13.12 11.03 2.40
C GLY A 461 11.71 10.49 2.67
N GLN A 462 10.79 11.42 2.95
CA GLN A 462 9.44 11.14 3.45
C GLN A 462 8.36 11.45 2.41
N GLY A 463 7.18 10.84 2.56
CA GLY A 463 6.03 11.08 1.69
C GLY A 463 6.19 10.42 0.31
N THR A 464 5.80 11.15 -0.74
CA THR A 464 5.70 10.61 -2.11
C THR A 464 7.01 10.80 -2.89
N LEU A 465 7.74 9.70 -3.13
CA LEU A 465 9.00 9.70 -3.89
C LEU A 465 8.79 9.36 -5.37
N VAL A 466 9.53 10.01 -6.28
CA VAL A 466 9.57 9.63 -7.71
C VAL A 466 10.30 8.29 -7.84
N PHE A 467 9.71 7.34 -8.59
CA PHE A 467 10.30 6.01 -8.78
C PHE A 467 11.15 6.01 -10.07
N GLU A 468 12.44 5.73 -9.95
CA GLU A 468 13.33 5.57 -11.12
C GLU A 468 13.35 4.13 -11.65
N ILE A 469 12.84 3.18 -10.86
CA ILE A 469 12.62 1.78 -11.21
C ILE A 469 11.21 1.38 -10.71
N GLU A 470 10.38 0.77 -11.57
CA GLU A 470 9.13 0.11 -11.17
C GLU A 470 9.17 -1.36 -11.62
N VAL A 471 8.49 -2.27 -10.90
CA VAL A 471 8.42 -3.69 -11.25
C VAL A 471 7.00 -4.23 -11.20
N GLU A 472 6.71 -5.22 -12.05
CA GLU A 472 5.48 -6.00 -12.03
C GLU A 472 5.75 -7.48 -11.67
N GLY A 473 4.72 -8.18 -11.18
CA GLY A 473 4.77 -9.61 -10.92
C GLY A 473 5.12 -10.41 -12.18
N VAL A 474 5.89 -11.50 -12.01
CA VAL A 474 6.13 -12.49 -13.06
C VAL A 474 4.80 -13.07 -13.57
N ARG A 475 4.65 -13.20 -14.88
CA ARG A 475 3.47 -13.79 -15.53
C ARG A 475 3.86 -14.82 -16.59
N VAL A 476 3.23 -15.99 -16.52
CA VAL A 476 3.19 -16.97 -17.61
C VAL A 476 2.55 -16.33 -18.86
N GLN A 477 3.15 -16.54 -20.02
CA GLN A 477 2.67 -16.06 -21.33
C GLN A 477 1.92 -17.18 -22.09
N PRO A 478 1.16 -16.86 -23.17
CA PRO A 478 0.46 -17.88 -23.95
C PRO A 478 1.37 -18.93 -24.63
N ASP A 479 2.65 -18.60 -24.84
CA ASP A 479 3.69 -19.52 -25.35
C ASP A 479 4.30 -20.42 -24.24
N GLY A 480 3.83 -20.29 -22.99
CA GLY A 480 4.34 -20.99 -21.82
C GLY A 480 5.58 -20.34 -21.19
N THR A 481 6.19 -19.33 -21.82
CA THR A 481 7.37 -18.63 -21.26
C THR A 481 6.98 -17.72 -20.10
N LEU A 482 7.95 -17.39 -19.25
CA LEU A 482 7.77 -16.38 -18.20
C LEU A 482 8.18 -15.01 -18.72
N SER A 483 7.34 -14.00 -18.49
CA SER A 483 7.72 -12.60 -18.69
C SER A 483 7.58 -11.77 -17.42
N GLN A 484 8.34 -10.69 -17.36
CA GLN A 484 8.35 -9.76 -16.24
C GLN A 484 8.53 -8.33 -16.74
N ARG A 485 7.51 -7.50 -16.55
CA ARG A 485 7.53 -6.08 -16.91
C ARG A 485 8.21 -5.24 -15.83
N TRP A 486 8.90 -4.21 -16.28
CA TRP A 486 9.59 -3.23 -15.44
C TRP A 486 9.61 -1.86 -16.10
N TYR A 487 9.75 -0.81 -15.30
CA TYR A 487 10.16 0.52 -15.74
C TYR A 487 11.57 0.79 -15.21
N HIS A 488 12.43 1.40 -16.02
CA HIS A 488 13.69 1.95 -15.53
C HIS A 488 14.09 3.22 -16.30
N ALA A 489 14.20 4.33 -15.57
CA ALA A 489 14.53 5.68 -16.08
C ALA A 489 15.89 5.82 -16.80
N ARG A 490 16.75 4.79 -16.77
CA ARG A 490 18.04 4.76 -17.50
C ARG A 490 18.12 3.70 -18.61
N TYR A 491 17.22 2.73 -18.63
CA TYR A 491 17.24 1.57 -19.54
C TYR A 491 16.01 1.58 -20.47
N GLY A 492 15.77 2.72 -21.12
CA GLY A 492 14.71 2.87 -22.13
C GLY A 492 13.29 3.17 -21.61
N GLY A 493 13.08 3.19 -20.29
CA GLY A 493 11.74 3.38 -19.70
C GLY A 493 11.06 2.04 -19.45
N TRP A 494 9.87 1.81 -20.02
CA TRP A 494 9.14 0.55 -19.84
C TRP A 494 9.73 -0.55 -20.74
N GLY A 495 10.09 -1.68 -20.13
CA GLY A 495 10.59 -2.88 -20.78
C GLY A 495 9.98 -4.15 -20.16
N ALA A 496 10.35 -5.31 -20.70
CA ALA A 496 10.14 -6.56 -20.00
C ALA A 496 11.33 -7.50 -20.22
N PHE A 497 11.56 -8.42 -19.28
CA PHE A 497 12.42 -9.56 -19.49
C PHE A 497 11.59 -10.78 -19.90
N ARG A 498 12.13 -11.61 -20.80
CA ARG A 498 11.79 -13.04 -20.85
C ARG A 498 12.74 -13.76 -19.90
N LEU A 499 12.20 -14.58 -19.00
CA LEU A 499 12.96 -15.25 -17.96
C LEU A 499 13.21 -16.72 -18.31
N ASP A 500 14.36 -17.26 -17.92
CA ASP A 500 14.54 -18.70 -17.80
C ASP A 500 13.72 -19.19 -16.59
N GLU A 501 12.87 -20.20 -16.74
CA GLU A 501 12.06 -20.68 -15.61
C GLU A 501 12.89 -21.44 -14.57
N THR A 502 14.07 -21.98 -14.91
CA THR A 502 14.93 -22.63 -13.91
C THR A 502 15.58 -21.59 -13.02
N THR A 503 16.28 -20.61 -13.59
CA THR A 503 17.11 -19.63 -12.84
C THR A 503 16.43 -18.29 -12.54
N LEU A 504 15.31 -17.96 -13.19
CA LEU A 504 14.66 -16.64 -13.15
C LEU A 504 15.58 -15.46 -13.54
N GLU A 505 16.69 -15.75 -14.23
CA GLU A 505 17.54 -14.75 -14.88
C GLU A 505 16.88 -14.22 -16.15
N ALA A 506 17.18 -12.97 -16.53
CA ALA A 506 16.72 -12.42 -17.80
C ALA A 506 17.52 -13.01 -18.97
N VAL A 507 16.84 -13.80 -19.82
CA VAL A 507 17.42 -14.36 -21.06
C VAL A 507 17.57 -13.27 -22.12
N GLU A 508 16.56 -12.40 -22.22
CA GLU A 508 16.54 -11.26 -23.13
C GLU A 508 15.60 -10.16 -22.63
N THR A 509 15.84 -8.92 -23.07
CA THR A 509 14.86 -7.83 -22.94
C THR A 509 13.93 -7.87 -24.15
N ILE A 510 12.63 -8.07 -23.89
CA ILE A 510 11.57 -8.07 -24.92
C ILE A 510 10.77 -6.76 -24.84
N GLU A 511 10.14 -6.41 -25.96
CA GLU A 511 9.13 -5.35 -26.01
C GLU A 511 8.00 -5.68 -25.01
N PRO A 512 7.66 -4.81 -24.04
CA PRO A 512 6.81 -5.19 -22.90
C PRO A 512 5.42 -5.65 -23.37
N PRO A 513 4.94 -6.84 -22.95
CA PRO A 513 3.59 -7.31 -23.29
C PRO A 513 2.53 -6.34 -22.76
N GLN A 514 1.96 -5.53 -23.66
CA GLN A 514 0.84 -4.64 -23.36
C GLN A 514 -0.47 -5.35 -23.70
N PRO A 515 -1.49 -5.33 -22.83
CA PRO A 515 -2.80 -5.87 -23.19
C PRO A 515 -3.54 -4.94 -24.18
N TYR A 516 -3.05 -3.74 -24.44
CA TYR A 516 -3.67 -2.71 -25.29
C TYR A 516 -2.69 -2.18 -26.36
N PRO A 517 -3.17 -1.56 -27.45
CA PRO A 517 -2.32 -0.92 -28.46
C PRO A 517 -1.49 0.25 -27.90
N ARG A 518 -0.21 0.35 -28.32
CA ARG A 518 0.81 1.26 -27.73
C ARG A 518 0.57 2.73 -28.00
N GLU A 519 -0.23 3.05 -29.02
CA GLU A 519 -0.70 4.40 -29.34
C GLU A 519 -1.46 5.02 -28.15
N LEU A 520 -2.05 4.18 -27.28
CA LEU A 520 -2.74 4.62 -26.07
C LEU A 520 -1.80 4.99 -24.90
N ASP A 521 -0.51 4.65 -24.95
CA ASP A 521 0.48 5.19 -24.00
C ASP A 521 0.91 6.62 -24.36
N THR A 522 0.48 7.15 -25.51
CA THR A 522 0.79 8.53 -25.94
C THR A 522 -0.13 9.53 -25.23
N PRO A 523 0.40 10.53 -24.50
CA PRO A 523 -0.42 11.54 -23.85
C PRO A 523 -1.13 12.45 -24.87
N VAL A 524 -2.44 12.66 -24.67
CA VAL A 524 -3.26 13.58 -25.50
C VAL A 524 -2.95 15.07 -25.22
N SER A 525 -2.10 15.38 -24.25
CA SER A 525 -1.67 16.75 -23.93
C SER A 525 -0.20 16.95 -24.28
N GLY A 526 0.10 18.06 -24.98
CA GLY A 526 1.48 18.48 -25.30
C GLY A 526 2.24 19.16 -24.16
N THR A 527 1.71 19.16 -22.93
CA THR A 527 2.40 19.73 -21.76
C THR A 527 3.61 18.84 -21.37
N PRO A 528 4.82 19.39 -21.18
CA PRO A 528 5.99 18.60 -20.77
C PRO A 528 5.79 17.85 -19.45
N GLY A 529 6.35 16.65 -19.35
CA GLY A 529 6.17 15.74 -18.21
C GLY A 529 4.83 14.99 -18.20
N MET A 530 3.95 15.22 -19.19
CA MET A 530 2.74 14.44 -19.36
C MET A 530 3.03 12.96 -19.62
N ILE A 531 2.32 12.11 -18.89
CA ILE A 531 2.29 10.66 -19.05
C ILE A 531 0.84 10.16 -19.10
N VAL A 532 0.64 8.91 -19.52
CA VAL A 532 -0.66 8.24 -19.41
C VAL A 532 -0.72 7.50 -18.07
N ARG A 533 -1.86 7.59 -17.38
CA ARG A 533 -2.19 6.76 -16.23
C ARG A 533 -3.28 5.78 -16.60
N TRP A 534 -3.06 4.53 -16.22
CA TRP A 534 -3.94 3.40 -16.44
C TRP A 534 -4.60 2.98 -15.12
N GLN A 535 -5.83 2.50 -15.21
CA GLN A 535 -6.56 1.92 -14.10
C GLN A 535 -7.18 0.60 -14.56
N ALA A 536 -7.06 -0.44 -13.73
CA ALA A 536 -7.71 -1.73 -14.00
C ALA A 536 -9.21 -1.65 -13.69
N ASP A 537 -10.00 -2.40 -14.45
CA ASP A 537 -11.36 -2.82 -14.10
C ASP A 537 -11.23 -3.90 -13.01
N SER A 538 -11.82 -3.72 -11.83
CA SER A 538 -11.67 -4.67 -10.71
C SER A 538 -12.65 -5.85 -10.74
N GLY A 539 -13.68 -5.79 -11.58
CA GLY A 539 -14.68 -6.85 -11.78
C GLY A 539 -15.65 -6.49 -12.88
#